data_AF-A0A5N7SEQ1-F1
#
_entry.id   AF-A0A5N7SEQ1-F1
#
_cell.length_a   1.000
_cell.length_b   1.000
_cell.length_c   1.000
_cell.angle_alpha   90.00
_cell.angle_beta   90.00
_cell.angle_gamma   90.00
#
_symmetry.space_group_name_H-M   'P 1'
#
loop_
_entity.id
_entity.type
_entity.pdbx_description
1 polymer ?
#
loop_
_entity_poly.entity_id
_entity_poly.type
_entity_poly.pdbx_seq_one_letter_code
_entity_poly.pdbx_strand_id
1 'polypeptide(L)'
;MRKTGMLMIAGLLLAPIVQAAPACQEPMAVARAFYEATTGNGDLLEPPAALVSPAFGKALRGERACQQREEGICTIDSDPWLDAQDGDIEAPVRYSWKEASATAGQVEMRYSVWKKAYVTRLPMVRQGQGCWQVDDILTNSGRSVRKILAQP
;
A
#
# COMPACT_ATOMS: atom_id res chain seq x y z
N MET A 1 34.48 11.67 59.65
CA MET A 1 33.24 12.43 59.36
C MET A 1 32.63 11.85 58.07
N ARG A 2 31.42 11.30 58.15
CA ARG A 2 30.70 10.64 57.03
C ARG A 2 30.28 11.68 55.98
N LYS A 3 30.53 11.42 54.70
CA LYS A 3 29.91 12.16 53.58
C LYS A 3 28.79 11.30 52.99
N THR A 4 27.56 11.76 53.17
CA THR A 4 26.35 11.18 52.58
C THR A 4 26.25 11.68 51.14
N GLY A 5 26.51 10.80 50.17
CA GLY A 5 26.29 11.08 48.75
C GLY A 5 24.83 10.84 48.38
N MET A 6 24.13 11.90 47.99
CA MET A 6 22.75 11.87 47.51
C MET A 6 22.72 11.27 46.10
N LEU A 7 22.14 10.08 45.94
CA LEU A 7 21.84 9.49 44.63
C LEU A 7 20.52 10.07 44.10
N MET A 8 20.60 10.98 43.13
CA MET A 8 19.44 11.39 42.33
C MET A 8 19.22 10.34 41.22
N ILE A 9 18.17 9.54 41.37
CA ILE A 9 17.70 8.61 40.34
C ILE A 9 16.80 9.43 39.39
N ALA A 10 17.31 9.78 38.22
CA ALA A 10 16.52 10.36 37.14
C ALA A 10 15.69 9.24 36.49
N GLY A 11 14.39 9.19 36.80
CA GLY A 11 13.45 8.29 36.12
C GLY A 11 13.16 8.78 34.71
N LEU A 12 13.66 8.07 33.69
CA LEU A 12 13.17 8.22 32.31
C LEU A 12 11.74 7.66 32.23
N LEU A 13 10.78 8.55 32.00
CA LEU A 13 9.41 8.19 31.62
C LEU A 13 9.43 7.53 30.24
N LEU A 14 9.35 6.20 30.21
CA LEU A 14 9.03 5.43 29.02
C LEU A 14 7.56 5.67 28.67
N ALA A 15 7.28 6.69 27.86
CA ALA A 15 5.96 6.84 27.26
C ALA A 15 5.75 5.69 26.25
N PRO A 16 4.61 4.97 26.30
CA PRO A 16 4.30 3.97 25.29
C PRO A 16 4.16 4.66 23.94
N ILE A 17 5.04 4.32 23.01
CA ILE A 17 4.92 4.73 21.62
C ILE A 17 3.74 3.94 21.06
N VAL A 18 2.54 4.53 21.06
CA VAL A 18 1.40 3.95 20.34
C VAL A 18 1.74 4.04 18.87
N GLN A 19 2.32 2.98 18.30
CA GLN A 19 2.52 2.88 16.86
C GLN A 19 1.14 2.89 16.21
N ALA A 20 0.82 4.00 15.53
CA ALA A 20 -0.38 4.06 14.72
C ALA A 20 -0.33 2.89 13.72
N ALA A 21 -1.44 2.16 13.61
CA ALA A 21 -1.57 1.06 12.64
C ALA A 21 -1.11 1.55 11.25
N PRO A 22 -0.46 0.72 10.42
CA PRO A 22 0.15 1.16 9.16
C PRO A 22 -0.75 2.05 8.29
N ALA A 23 -2.06 1.78 8.24
CA ALA A 23 -3.06 2.57 7.53
C ALA A 23 -3.21 4.03 8.03
N CYS A 24 -2.91 4.28 9.30
CA CYS A 24 -3.11 5.57 9.96
C CYS A 24 -1.83 6.43 9.94
N GLN A 25 -0.84 6.05 9.12
CA GLN A 25 0.36 6.83 8.84
C GLN A 25 0.13 7.75 7.63
N GLU A 26 1.16 8.50 7.25
CA GLU A 26 1.16 9.35 6.05
C GLU A 26 0.93 8.51 4.77
N PRO A 27 0.31 9.06 3.70
CA PRO A 27 -0.08 8.32 2.51
C PRO A 27 1.03 7.45 1.89
N MET A 28 2.26 7.96 1.85
CA MET A 28 3.41 7.22 1.29
C MET A 28 3.79 5.99 2.11
N ALA A 29 3.59 6.03 3.43
CA ALA A 29 3.86 4.89 4.30
C ALA A 29 2.78 3.80 4.12
N VAL A 30 1.52 4.20 3.97
CA VAL A 30 0.43 3.27 3.60
C VAL A 30 0.69 2.61 2.25
N ALA A 31 1.07 3.41 1.25
CA ALA A 31 1.41 2.90 -0.09
C ALA A 31 2.56 1.90 -0.04
N ARG A 32 3.62 2.18 0.74
CA ARG A 32 4.71 1.23 0.95
C ARG A 32 4.25 -0.05 1.62
N ALA A 33 3.47 0.05 2.71
CA ALA A 33 2.94 -1.12 3.39
C ALA A 33 2.04 -1.98 2.48
N PHE A 34 1.24 -1.34 1.63
CA PHE A 34 0.42 -2.03 0.63
C PHE A 34 1.29 -2.75 -0.41
N TYR A 35 2.30 -2.07 -0.96
CA TYR A 35 3.24 -2.68 -1.91
C TYR A 35 3.97 -3.88 -1.29
N GLU A 36 4.51 -3.74 -0.08
CA GLU A 36 5.22 -4.82 0.63
C GLU A 36 4.29 -6.01 0.94
N ALA A 37 3.02 -5.76 1.26
CA ALA A 37 2.04 -6.82 1.54
C ALA A 37 1.52 -7.55 0.29
N THR A 38 1.75 -7.00 -0.91
CA THR A 38 1.19 -7.50 -2.17
C THR A 38 2.25 -7.88 -3.20
N THR A 39 3.52 -7.90 -2.79
CA THR A 39 4.66 -8.34 -3.61
C THR A 39 5.50 -9.37 -2.86
N GLY A 40 6.43 -10.04 -3.56
CA GLY A 40 7.23 -11.12 -3.00
C GLY A 40 6.34 -12.33 -2.65
N ASN A 41 6.23 -12.66 -1.36
CA ASN A 41 5.34 -13.71 -0.86
C ASN A 41 3.91 -13.21 -0.55
N GLY A 42 3.64 -11.93 -0.82
CA GLY A 42 2.33 -11.31 -0.64
C GLY A 42 1.34 -11.65 -1.75
N ASP A 43 0.12 -11.13 -1.61
CA ASP A 43 -0.96 -11.40 -2.54
C ASP A 43 -1.75 -10.13 -2.85
N LEU A 44 -1.69 -9.70 -4.10
CA LEU A 44 -2.40 -8.49 -4.53
C LEU A 44 -3.92 -8.62 -4.42
N LEU A 45 -4.48 -9.82 -4.57
CA LEU A 45 -5.94 -9.99 -4.55
C LEU A 45 -6.49 -10.13 -3.13
N GLU A 46 -5.61 -10.31 -2.14
CA GLU A 46 -5.96 -10.43 -0.72
C GLU A 46 -5.12 -9.48 0.16
N PRO A 47 -5.11 -8.17 -0.11
CA PRO A 47 -4.34 -7.23 0.68
C PRO A 47 -4.95 -7.05 2.09
N PRO A 48 -4.17 -6.63 3.09
CA PRO A 48 -4.69 -6.29 4.41
C PRO A 48 -5.83 -5.26 4.30
N ALA A 49 -7.00 -5.61 4.85
CA ALA A 49 -8.22 -4.82 4.68
C ALA A 49 -8.09 -3.36 5.15
N ALA A 50 -7.21 -3.08 6.12
CA ALA A 50 -6.97 -1.73 6.61
C ALA A 50 -6.23 -0.83 5.59
N LEU A 51 -5.53 -1.41 4.61
CA LEU A 51 -4.71 -0.66 3.65
C LEU A 51 -5.44 -0.30 2.36
N VAL A 52 -6.61 -0.89 2.11
CA VAL A 52 -7.39 -0.68 0.87
C VAL A 52 -8.78 -0.18 1.18
N SER A 53 -9.34 0.63 0.28
CA SER A 53 -10.71 1.10 0.44
C SER A 53 -11.68 -0.08 0.43
N PRO A 54 -12.85 0.01 1.09
CA PRO A 54 -13.80 -1.10 1.12
C PRO A 54 -14.24 -1.54 -0.28
N ALA A 55 -14.42 -0.58 -1.20
CA ALA A 55 -14.82 -0.86 -2.57
C ALA A 55 -13.72 -1.56 -3.36
N PHE A 56 -12.48 -1.08 -3.28
CA PHE A 56 -11.37 -1.68 -3.99
C PHE A 56 -11.01 -3.06 -3.44
N GLY A 57 -10.95 -3.21 -2.12
CA GLY A 57 -10.73 -4.51 -1.47
C GLY A 57 -11.82 -5.53 -1.79
N LYS A 58 -13.09 -5.10 -1.97
CA LYS A 58 -14.16 -5.99 -2.43
C LYS A 58 -13.92 -6.47 -3.87
N ALA A 59 -13.49 -5.58 -4.77
CA ALA A 59 -13.20 -5.93 -6.16
C ALA A 59 -12.06 -6.95 -6.25
N LEU A 60 -10.96 -6.72 -5.52
CA LEU A 60 -9.81 -7.63 -5.48
C LEU A 60 -10.18 -9.03 -4.99
N ARG A 61 -10.95 -9.12 -3.89
CA ARG A 61 -11.44 -10.42 -3.40
C ARG A 61 -12.44 -11.09 -4.35
N GLY A 62 -13.21 -10.30 -5.10
CA GLY A 62 -14.09 -10.80 -6.16
C GLY A 62 -13.29 -11.49 -7.27
N GLU A 63 -12.20 -10.88 -7.69
CA GLU A 63 -11.26 -11.48 -8.65
C GLU A 63 -10.65 -12.77 -8.09
N ARG A 64 -10.14 -12.78 -6.84
CA ARG A 64 -9.65 -14.01 -6.19
C ARG A 64 -10.68 -15.12 -6.18
N ALA A 65 -11.92 -14.83 -5.78
CA ALA A 65 -13.00 -15.81 -5.77
C ALA A 65 -13.34 -16.33 -7.16
N CYS A 66 -13.20 -15.49 -8.19
CA CYS A 66 -13.31 -15.92 -9.58
C CYS A 66 -12.18 -16.88 -9.95
N GLN A 67 -10.92 -16.52 -9.70
CA GLN A 67 -9.77 -17.35 -10.05
C GLN A 67 -9.82 -18.74 -9.39
N GLN A 68 -10.33 -18.83 -8.16
CA GLN A 68 -10.55 -20.10 -7.47
C GLN A 68 -11.65 -20.96 -8.11
N ARG A 69 -12.70 -20.35 -8.67
CA ARG A 69 -13.82 -21.05 -9.30
C ARG A 69 -13.51 -21.48 -10.74
N GLU A 70 -12.81 -20.62 -11.49
CA GLU A 70 -12.49 -20.84 -12.91
C GLU A 70 -11.13 -21.54 -13.10
N GLU A 71 -10.48 -21.98 -12.00
CA GLU A 71 -9.17 -22.64 -12.00
C GLU A 71 -8.06 -21.83 -12.72
N GLY A 72 -8.15 -20.51 -12.74
CA GLY A 72 -7.17 -19.70 -13.47
C GLY A 72 -7.58 -18.25 -13.72
N ILE A 73 -7.43 -17.81 -14.97
CA ILE A 73 -7.49 -16.41 -15.40
C ILE A 73 -8.93 -15.91 -15.38
N CYS A 74 -9.15 -14.78 -14.68
CA CYS A 74 -10.40 -14.04 -14.72
C CYS A 74 -10.19 -12.69 -15.42
N THR A 75 -10.50 -11.58 -14.75
CA THR A 75 -10.48 -10.27 -15.39
C THR A 75 -9.08 -9.67 -15.46
N ILE A 76 -8.24 -9.99 -14.46
CA ILE A 76 -6.84 -9.58 -14.42
C ILE A 76 -6.00 -10.65 -15.12
N ASP A 77 -5.40 -10.25 -16.25
CA ASP A 77 -4.59 -11.09 -17.13
C ASP A 77 -3.10 -10.73 -17.10
N SER A 78 -2.70 -9.84 -16.19
CA SER A 78 -1.35 -9.31 -16.03
C SER A 78 -1.11 -8.90 -14.57
N ASP A 79 0.12 -9.01 -14.06
CA ASP A 79 0.49 -8.45 -12.77
C ASP A 79 0.41 -6.91 -12.85
N PRO A 80 -0.48 -6.25 -12.08
CA PRO A 80 -0.61 -4.80 -12.12
C PRO A 80 0.62 -4.00 -11.71
N TRP A 81 1.55 -4.60 -10.94
CA TRP A 81 2.83 -3.98 -10.61
C TRP A 81 3.81 -3.99 -11.78
N LEU A 82 3.73 -5.02 -12.63
CA LEU A 82 4.60 -5.21 -13.78
C LEU A 82 4.00 -4.69 -15.08
N ASP A 83 2.68 -4.47 -15.09
CA ASP A 83 1.89 -4.19 -16.31
C ASP A 83 2.20 -5.23 -17.41
N ALA A 84 2.46 -6.47 -16.98
CA ALA A 84 2.98 -7.60 -17.74
C ALA A 84 2.80 -8.90 -16.94
N GLN A 85 3.11 -10.04 -17.54
CA GLN A 85 3.01 -11.36 -16.89
C GLN A 85 4.23 -11.75 -16.05
N ASP A 86 5.40 -11.22 -16.41
CA ASP A 86 6.66 -11.57 -15.79
C ASP A 86 7.57 -10.34 -15.75
N GLY A 87 8.49 -10.33 -14.80
CA GLY A 87 9.38 -9.21 -14.51
C GLY A 87 9.76 -9.14 -13.05
N ASP A 88 10.93 -8.54 -12.82
CA ASP A 88 11.42 -8.26 -11.48
C ASP A 88 11.44 -6.75 -11.25
N ILE A 89 10.85 -6.31 -10.13
CA ILE A 89 10.94 -4.92 -9.70
C ILE A 89 12.29 -4.70 -9.04
N GLU A 90 13.08 -3.81 -9.63
CA GLU A 90 14.40 -3.43 -9.15
C GLU A 90 14.28 -2.39 -8.03
N ALA A 91 14.93 -2.65 -6.90
CA ALA A 91 15.04 -1.71 -5.79
C ALA A 91 16.06 -0.58 -6.10
N PRO A 92 15.89 0.62 -5.53
CA PRO A 92 14.84 1.01 -4.59
C PRO A 92 13.56 1.52 -5.29
N VAL A 93 12.40 1.21 -4.71
CA VAL A 93 11.13 1.86 -5.07
C VAL A 93 11.08 3.25 -4.42
N ARG A 94 10.85 4.29 -5.23
CA ARG A 94 10.72 5.68 -4.78
C ARG A 94 9.26 6.11 -4.76
N TYR A 95 8.86 6.78 -3.70
CA TYR A 95 7.49 7.22 -3.45
C TYR A 95 7.41 8.74 -3.44
N SER A 96 6.36 9.31 -4.01
CA SER A 96 6.04 10.74 -3.89
C SER A 96 4.55 10.97 -3.76
N TRP A 97 4.14 11.85 -2.86
CA TRP A 97 2.75 12.23 -2.63
C TRP A 97 2.33 13.41 -3.51
N LYS A 98 1.12 13.32 -4.07
CA LYS A 98 0.43 14.41 -4.76
C LYS A 98 -0.94 14.58 -4.10
N GLU A 99 -1.06 15.62 -3.28
CA GLU A 99 -2.33 15.96 -2.64
C GLU A 99 -3.33 16.48 -3.68
N ALA A 100 -4.56 15.97 -3.65
CA ALA A 100 -5.68 16.51 -4.42
C ALA A 100 -6.67 17.26 -3.52
N SER A 101 -6.87 16.77 -2.29
CA SER A 101 -7.66 17.41 -1.25
C SER A 101 -7.24 16.89 0.13
N ALA A 102 -7.85 17.42 1.18
CA ALA A 102 -7.66 16.93 2.54
C ALA A 102 -8.04 15.45 2.73
N THR A 103 -8.80 14.83 1.83
CA THR A 103 -9.26 13.43 1.97
C THR A 103 -8.91 12.55 0.78
N ALA A 104 -8.21 13.08 -0.22
CA ALA A 104 -7.85 12.36 -1.43
C ALA A 104 -6.52 12.83 -2.01
N GLY A 105 -5.85 11.94 -2.72
CA GLY A 105 -4.66 12.28 -3.49
C GLY A 105 -4.08 11.03 -4.13
N GLN A 106 -2.80 11.08 -4.45
CA GLN A 106 -2.14 9.99 -5.15
C GLN A 106 -0.70 9.83 -4.68
N VAL A 107 -0.30 8.59 -4.44
CA VAL A 107 1.11 8.23 -4.33
C VAL A 107 1.61 7.77 -5.70
N GLU A 108 2.64 8.42 -6.23
CA GLU A 108 3.39 7.89 -7.37
C GLU A 108 4.54 7.03 -6.87
N MET A 109 4.64 5.83 -7.42
CA MET A 109 5.71 4.86 -7.20
C MET A 109 6.57 4.78 -8.46
N ARG A 110 7.87 5.01 -8.30
CA ARG A 110 8.86 4.94 -9.37
C ARG A 110 9.86 3.84 -9.07
N TYR A 111 10.05 2.94 -10.02
CA TYR A 111 10.97 1.81 -9.94
C TYR A 111 11.39 1.41 -11.37
N SER A 112 12.20 0.37 -11.49
CA SER A 112 12.56 -0.20 -12.79
C SER A 112 12.13 -1.65 -12.87
N VAL A 113 11.79 -2.09 -14.09
CA VAL A 113 11.59 -3.50 -14.43
C VAL A 113 12.48 -3.78 -15.64
N TRP A 114 13.43 -4.70 -15.50
CA TRP A 114 14.44 -5.00 -16.53
C TRP A 114 15.12 -3.73 -17.11
N LYS A 115 15.59 -2.86 -16.21
CA LYS A 115 16.24 -1.56 -16.52
C LYS A 115 15.35 -0.53 -17.22
N LYS A 116 14.06 -0.80 -17.41
CA LYS A 116 13.09 0.18 -17.94
C LYS A 116 12.42 0.90 -16.79
N ALA A 117 12.32 2.22 -16.90
CA ALA A 117 11.66 3.04 -15.89
C ALA A 117 10.14 2.79 -15.90
N TYR A 118 9.59 2.57 -14.72
CA TYR A 118 8.17 2.34 -14.46
C TYR A 118 7.61 3.39 -13.53
N VAL A 119 6.34 3.76 -13.75
CA VAL A 119 5.57 4.62 -12.86
C VAL A 119 4.19 4.03 -12.60
N THR A 120 4.01 3.48 -11.40
CA THR A 120 2.71 3.06 -10.90
C THR A 120 2.15 4.12 -9.96
N ARG A 121 0.83 4.21 -9.91
CA ARG A 121 0.13 5.32 -9.31
C ARG A 121 -0.99 4.78 -8.43
N LEU A 122 -0.97 5.12 -7.15
CA LEU A 122 -1.96 4.66 -6.16
C LEU A 122 -2.84 5.83 -5.75
N PRO A 123 -4.06 5.97 -6.32
CA PRO A 123 -5.09 6.82 -5.74
C PRO A 123 -5.34 6.44 -4.28
N MET A 124 -5.33 7.44 -3.40
CA MET A 124 -5.51 7.28 -1.96
C MET A 124 -6.75 8.04 -1.50
N VAL A 125 -7.48 7.47 -0.55
CA VAL A 125 -8.66 8.07 0.08
C VAL A 125 -8.61 7.93 1.61
N ARG A 126 -9.24 8.86 2.32
CA ARG A 126 -9.59 8.70 3.74
C ARG A 126 -10.97 9.28 4.03
N GLN A 127 -11.69 8.70 4.99
CA GLN A 127 -13.00 9.22 5.41
C GLN A 127 -12.85 10.12 6.64
N GLY A 128 -13.10 11.42 6.50
CA GLY A 128 -12.98 12.38 7.60
C GLY A 128 -11.59 12.35 8.24
N GLN A 129 -11.55 12.11 9.56
CA GLN A 129 -10.30 11.93 10.34
C GLN A 129 -9.81 10.46 10.37
N GLY A 130 -10.38 9.60 9.53
CA GLY A 130 -9.99 8.20 9.40
C GLY A 130 -8.64 8.01 8.69
N CYS A 131 -8.25 6.75 8.59
CA CYS A 131 -6.96 6.34 8.07
C CYS A 131 -6.93 6.29 6.53
N TRP A 132 -5.75 6.51 5.96
CA TRP A 132 -5.53 6.49 4.51
C TRP A 132 -5.61 5.06 3.98
N GLN A 133 -6.20 4.91 2.81
CA GLN A 133 -6.42 3.64 2.13
C GLN A 133 -6.14 3.79 0.63
N VAL A 134 -5.54 2.77 0.03
CA VAL A 134 -5.37 2.65 -1.42
C VAL A 134 -6.74 2.36 -2.04
N ASP A 135 -7.15 3.17 -3.02
CA ASP A 135 -8.46 3.06 -3.67
C ASP A 135 -8.38 2.47 -5.08
N ASP A 136 -7.18 2.40 -5.67
CA ASP A 136 -6.93 1.82 -6.98
C ASP A 136 -5.42 1.58 -7.20
N ILE A 137 -5.08 0.82 -8.23
CA ILE A 137 -3.75 0.80 -8.86
C ILE A 137 -3.92 1.29 -10.29
N LEU A 138 -3.21 2.37 -10.63
CA LEU A 138 -3.01 2.76 -12.02
C LEU A 138 -1.65 2.20 -12.47
N THR A 139 -1.67 1.26 -13.41
CA THR A 139 -0.47 0.57 -13.90
C THR A 139 0.48 1.54 -14.63
N ASN A 140 1.63 1.03 -15.07
CA ASN A 140 2.59 1.82 -15.83
C ASN A 140 1.99 2.44 -17.11
N SER A 141 1.15 1.70 -17.83
CA SER A 141 0.37 2.18 -18.98
C SER A 141 -0.83 3.07 -18.61
N GLY A 142 -1.09 3.28 -17.31
CA GLY A 142 -2.16 4.12 -16.80
C GLY A 142 -3.52 3.42 -16.73
N ARG A 143 -3.58 2.10 -16.90
CA ARG A 143 -4.82 1.33 -16.76
C ARG A 143 -5.21 1.26 -15.28
N SER A 144 -6.51 1.45 -15.00
CA SER A 144 -7.07 1.34 -13.66
C SER A 144 -7.49 -0.10 -13.37
N VAL A 145 -6.89 -0.72 -12.36
CA VAL A 145 -7.25 -2.07 -11.92
C VAL A 145 -8.68 -2.08 -11.43
N ARG A 146 -9.10 -1.09 -10.65
CA ARG A 146 -10.49 -0.98 -10.19
C ARG A 146 -11.48 -0.91 -11.36
N LYS A 147 -11.16 -0.18 -12.43
CA LYS A 147 -12.02 -0.13 -13.63
C LYS A 147 -12.04 -1.44 -14.39
N ILE A 148 -10.90 -2.12 -14.50
CA ILE A 148 -10.82 -3.46 -15.11
C ILE A 148 -11.74 -4.42 -14.35
N LEU A 149 -11.62 -4.49 -13.02
CA LEU A 149 -12.42 -5.35 -12.16
C LEU A 149 -13.91 -4.96 -12.04
N ALA A 150 -14.30 -3.79 -12.53
CA ALA A 150 -15.69 -3.35 -12.56
C ALA A 150 -16.39 -3.65 -13.90
N GLN A 151 -15.66 -4.22 -14.88
CA GLN A 151 -16.25 -4.64 -16.14
C GLN A 151 -17.11 -5.89 -15.92
N PRO A 152 -18.27 -5.99 -16.58
CA PRO A 152 -19.18 -7.13 -16.47
C PRO A 152 -18.63 -8.40 -17.12
#